data_AF-A0A2T1LVR1-F1
#
_entry.id   AF-A0A2T1LVR1-F1
#
_cell.length_a   1.000
_cell.length_b   1.000
_cell.length_c   1.000
_cell.angle_alpha   90.00
_cell.angle_beta   90.00
_cell.angle_gamma   90.00
#
_symmetry.space_group_name_H-M   'P 1'
#
loop_
_entity.id
_entity.type
_entity.pdbx_description
1 polymer ?
#
loop_
_entity_poly.entity_id
_entity_poly.type
_entity_poly.pdbx_seq_one_letter_code
_entity_poly.pdbx_strand_id
1 'polypeptide(L)'
;MKTKKLCCQINAKAKRLKTLKKLETTLKALNFNNQCLSLVKLAELSGISKTWLYEQKVIREICKTQIRENSIQVLFRYIENEKKLLERN
;
A
#
# COMPACT_ATOMS: atom_id res chain seq x y z
N MET A 1 17.86 -2.20 28.96
CA MET A 1 17.58 -1.31 27.79
C MET A 1 17.14 -2.03 26.49
N LYS A 2 16.88 -3.35 26.46
CA LYS A 2 16.51 -4.08 25.21
C LYS A 2 15.00 -4.08 24.87
N THR A 3 14.12 -3.81 25.83
CA THR A 3 12.65 -3.92 25.69
C THR A 3 12.00 -2.80 24.86
N LYS A 4 12.54 -1.57 24.89
CA LYS A 4 11.98 -0.45 24.10
C LYS A 4 12.19 -0.62 22.59
N LYS A 5 13.34 -1.16 22.16
CA LYS A 5 13.63 -1.41 20.73
C LYS A 5 12.66 -2.41 20.10
N LEU A 6 12.37 -3.51 20.81
CA LEU A 6 11.41 -4.53 20.33
C LEU A 6 10.00 -3.95 20.20
N CYS A 7 9.55 -3.18 21.19
CA CYS A 7 8.22 -2.56 21.17
C CYS A 7 8.06 -1.54 20.04
N CYS A 8 9.10 -0.73 19.78
CA CYS A 8 9.12 0.20 18.64
C CYS A 8 9.06 -0.51 17.28
N GLN A 9 9.74 -1.66 17.14
CA GLN A 9 9.71 -2.46 15.90
C GLN A 9 8.34 -3.09 15.64
N ILE A 10 7.71 -3.65 16.68
CA ILE A 10 6.35 -4.23 16.58
C ILE A 10 5.33 -3.15 16.20
N ASN A 11 5.42 -1.95 16.81
CA ASN A 11 4.53 -0.84 16.46
C ASN A 11 4.74 -0.34 15.02
N ALA A 12 5.98 -0.29 14.54
CA ALA A 12 6.26 0.09 13.16
C ALA A 12 5.71 -0.94 12.15
N LYS A 13 5.87 -2.24 12.43
CA LYS A 13 5.31 -3.34 11.62
C LYS A 13 3.79 -3.28 11.59
N ALA A 14 3.14 -3.12 12.74
CA ALA A 14 1.69 -2.99 12.84
C ALA A 14 1.16 -1.75 12.08
N LYS A 15 1.87 -0.62 12.15
CA LYS A 15 1.52 0.59 11.41
C LYS A 15 1.63 0.38 9.89
N ARG A 16 2.69 -0.28 9.42
CA ARG A 16 2.86 -0.65 8.00
C ARG A 16 1.76 -1.60 7.51
N LEU A 17 1.42 -2.64 8.28
CA LEU A 17 0.32 -3.55 7.96
C LEU A 17 -1.02 -2.82 7.86
N LYS A 18 -1.30 -1.88 8.78
CA LYS A 18 -2.51 -1.05 8.71
C LYS A 18 -2.54 -0.19 7.44
N THR A 19 -1.42 0.42 7.06
CA THR A 19 -1.31 1.21 5.82
C THR A 19 -1.56 0.34 4.59
N LEU A 20 -0.92 -0.83 4.50
CA LEU A 20 -1.13 -1.77 3.40
C LEU A 20 -2.58 -2.25 3.31
N LYS A 21 -3.23 -2.51 4.45
CA LYS A 21 -4.64 -2.90 4.48
C LYS A 21 -5.57 -1.78 3.99
N LYS A 22 -5.29 -0.53 4.35
CA LYS A 22 -6.03 0.63 3.80
C LYS A 22 -5.88 0.74 2.30
N LEU A 23 -4.65 0.64 1.80
CA LEU A 23 -4.35 0.67 0.37
C LEU A 23 -5.09 -0.43 -0.38
N GLU A 24 -5.08 -1.66 0.16
CA GLU A 24 -5.82 -2.81 -0.39
C GLU A 24 -7.32 -2.55 -0.46
N THR A 25 -7.94 -2.06 0.61
CA THR A 25 -9.38 -1.75 0.64
C THR A 25 -9.74 -0.69 -0.40
N THR A 26 -8.95 0.37 -0.52
CA THR A 26 -9.15 1.39 -1.55
C THR A 26 -9.06 0.79 -2.94
N LEU A 27 -8.02 -0.01 -3.22
CA LEU A 27 -7.87 -0.69 -4.52
C LEU A 27 -9.04 -1.63 -4.84
N LYS A 28 -9.59 -2.34 -3.84
CA LYS A 28 -10.80 -3.19 -4.03
C LYS A 28 -12.00 -2.34 -4.46
N ALA A 29 -12.21 -1.21 -3.79
CA ALA A 29 -13.29 -0.29 -4.13
C ALA A 29 -13.10 0.29 -5.54
N LEU A 30 -11.87 0.58 -5.95
CA LEU A 30 -11.56 1.10 -7.29
C LEU A 30 -11.78 0.07 -8.38
N ASN A 31 -11.39 -1.19 -8.13
CA ASN A 31 -11.64 -2.28 -9.05
C ASN A 31 -13.14 -2.48 -9.28
N PHE A 32 -13.94 -2.42 -8.21
CA PHE A 32 -15.39 -2.57 -8.30
C PHE A 32 -16.05 -1.45 -9.13
N ASN A 33 -15.54 -0.22 -9.03
CA ASN A 33 -16.06 0.94 -9.77
C ASN A 33 -15.44 1.09 -11.17
N ASN A 34 -14.54 0.19 -11.58
CA ASN A 34 -13.78 0.23 -12.84
C ASN A 34 -13.14 1.60 -13.13
N GLN A 35 -12.72 2.31 -12.06
CA GLN A 35 -12.22 3.67 -12.17
C GLN A 35 -10.72 3.68 -12.41
N CYS A 36 -10.30 4.30 -13.52
CA CYS A 36 -8.90 4.63 -13.76
C CYS A 36 -8.49 5.81 -12.87
N LEU A 37 -7.53 5.59 -11.97
CA LEU A 37 -7.05 6.63 -11.07
C LEU A 37 -5.56 6.91 -11.23
N SER A 38 -5.16 8.10 -10.79
CA SER A 38 -3.77 8.49 -10.59
C SER A 38 -3.33 8.22 -9.15
N LEU A 39 -2.01 8.19 -8.91
CA LEU A 39 -1.43 8.06 -7.56
C LEU A 39 -2.03 9.08 -6.58
N VAL A 40 -2.28 10.30 -7.05
CA VAL A 40 -2.82 11.40 -6.26
C VAL A 40 -4.21 11.05 -5.72
N LYS A 41 -5.08 10.50 -6.58
CA LYS A 41 -6.43 10.11 -6.17
C LYS A 41 -6.42 8.87 -5.28
N LEU A 42 -5.50 7.94 -5.54
CA LEU A 42 -5.28 6.78 -4.67
C LEU A 42 -4.85 7.21 -3.25
N ALA A 43 -3.94 8.19 -3.15
CA ALA A 43 -3.51 8.76 -1.87
C ALA A 43 -4.66 9.41 -1.11
N GLU A 44 -5.48 10.20 -1.82
CA GLU A 44 -6.66 10.88 -1.28
C GLU A 44 -7.69 9.88 -0.73
N LEU A 45 -8.03 8.84 -1.51
CA LEU A 45 -9.03 7.84 -1.12
C LEU A 45 -8.55 6.88 -0.03
N SER A 46 -7.26 6.58 0.01
CA SER A 46 -6.69 5.69 1.04
C SER A 46 -6.29 6.42 2.33
N GLY A 47 -6.24 7.76 2.30
CA GLY A 47 -5.73 8.57 3.40
C GLY A 47 -4.25 8.29 3.70
N ILE A 48 -3.48 7.88 2.68
CA ILE A 48 -2.05 7.57 2.76
C ILE A 48 -1.28 8.75 2.18
N SER A 49 -0.16 9.09 2.81
CA SER A 49 0.71 10.15 2.30
C SER A 49 1.20 9.84 0.89
N LYS A 50 1.09 10.83 0.00
CA LYS A 50 1.64 10.76 -1.36
C LYS A 50 3.12 10.41 -1.34
N THR A 51 3.88 10.99 -0.41
CA THR A 51 5.32 10.72 -0.25
C THR A 51 5.58 9.24 -0.02
N TRP A 52 4.83 8.62 0.89
CA TRP A 52 4.96 7.19 1.18
C TRP A 52 4.67 6.32 -0.05
N LEU A 53 3.66 6.70 -0.85
CA LEU A 53 3.33 5.99 -2.09
C LEU A 53 4.40 6.19 -3.17
N TYR A 54 5.00 7.39 -3.27
CA TYR A 54 6.09 7.67 -4.20
C TYR A 54 7.40 6.95 -3.83
N GLU A 55 7.66 6.73 -2.54
CA GLU A 55 8.80 5.94 -2.06
C GLU A 55 8.70 4.47 -2.51
N GLN A 56 7.49 3.94 -2.67
CA GLN A 56 7.30 2.59 -3.21
C GLN A 56 7.47 2.60 -4.73
N LYS A 57 8.65 2.19 -5.22
CA LYS A 57 8.98 2.13 -6.65
C LYS A 57 7.90 1.43 -7.48
N VAL A 58 7.36 0.30 -6.99
CA VAL A 58 6.31 -0.46 -7.67
C VAL A 58 5.02 0.36 -7.81
N ILE A 59 4.57 0.99 -6.72
CA ILE A 59 3.37 1.83 -6.74
C ILE A 59 3.57 3.03 -7.67
N ARG A 60 4.73 3.69 -7.58
CA ARG A 60 5.08 4.82 -8.43
C ARG A 60 5.07 4.48 -9.91
N GLU A 61 5.64 3.35 -10.31
CA GLU A 61 5.69 2.94 -11.73
C GLU A 61 4.30 2.53 -12.24
N ILE A 62 3.49 1.87 -11.42
CA ILE A 62 2.13 1.47 -11.78
C ILE A 62 1.17 2.67 -11.86
N CYS A 63 1.37 3.68 -10.99
CA CYS A 63 0.53 4.88 -10.98
C CYS A 63 1.08 6.02 -11.87
N LYS A 64 2.28 5.88 -12.42
CA LYS A 64 2.80 6.72 -13.51
C LYS A 64 1.95 6.54 -14.77
N THR A 65 1.55 5.30 -15.02
CA THR A 65 0.54 4.96 -16.01
C THR A 65 -0.85 5.06 -15.38
N GLN A 66 -1.91 5.19 -16.18
CA GLN A 66 -3.28 5.11 -15.64
C GLN A 66 -3.45 3.77 -14.92
N ILE A 67 -3.95 3.80 -13.69
CA ILE A 67 -4.26 2.59 -12.93
C ILE A 67 -5.45 1.91 -13.61
N ARG A 68 -5.18 0.89 -14.45
CA ARG A 68 -6.20 0.02 -15.06
C ARG A 68 -6.36 -1.26 -14.24
N GLU A 69 -7.32 -2.11 -14.61
CA GLU A 69 -7.56 -3.39 -13.93
C GLU A 69 -6.27 -4.23 -13.76
N ASN A 70 -5.45 -4.33 -14.81
CA ASN A 70 -4.16 -5.05 -14.74
C ASN A 70 -3.18 -4.42 -13.73
N SER A 71 -3.13 -3.07 -13.68
CA SER A 71 -2.35 -2.32 -12.69
C SER A 71 -2.83 -2.60 -11.26
N ILE A 72 -4.13 -2.69 -11.06
CA ILE A 72 -4.75 -3.01 -9.76
C ILE A 72 -4.35 -4.43 -9.32
N GLN A 73 -4.40 -5.42 -10.22
CA GLN A 73 -3.97 -6.79 -9.90
C GLN A 73 -2.49 -6.87 -9.50
N VAL A 74 -1.61 -6.13 -10.19
CA VAL A 74 -0.19 -6.06 -9.82
C VAL A 74 -0.01 -5.41 -8.45
N LEU A 75 -0.75 -4.34 -8.15
CA LEU A 75 -0.73 -3.69 -6.83
C LEU A 75 -1.24 -4.62 -5.73
N PHE A 76 -2.30 -5.41 -5.97
CA PHE A 76 -2.76 -6.43 -5.02
C PHE A 76 -1.68 -7.43 -4.69
N ARG A 77 -1.04 -8.00 -5.73
CA ARG A 77 0.02 -8.99 -5.56
C ARG A 77 1.21 -8.40 -4.80
N TYR A 78 1.58 -7.16 -5.09
CA TYR A 78 2.63 -6.43 -4.38
C TYR A 78 2.28 -6.24 -2.89
N ILE A 79 1.06 -5.77 -2.59
CA ILE A 79 0.60 -5.57 -1.20
C ILE A 79 0.54 -6.88 -0.42
N GLU A 80 0.06 -7.96 -1.05
CA GLU A 80 0.02 -9.29 -0.44
C GLU A 80 1.44 -9.80 -0.13
N ASN A 81 2.38 -9.59 -1.04
CA ASN A 81 3.78 -9.97 -0.83
C ASN A 81 4.42 -9.17 0.31
N GLU A 82 4.21 -7.85 0.37
CA GLU A 82 4.69 -7.00 1.46
C GLU A 82 4.11 -7.41 2.81
N LYS A 83 2.82 -7.74 2.88
CA LYS A 83 2.18 -8.27 4.09
C LYS A 83 2.84 -9.58 4.54
N LYS A 84 3.04 -10.53 3.63
CA LYS A 84 3.71 -11.81 3.91
C LYS A 84 5.15 -11.62 4.40
N LEU A 85 5.90 -10.71 3.79
CA LEU A 85 7.25 -10.36 4.21
C LEU A 85 7.29 -9.74 5.61
N LEU A 86 6.32 -8.87 5.91
CA LEU A 86 6.17 -8.30 7.23
C LEU A 86 5.81 -9.39 8.24
N GLU A 87 4.88 -10.29 7.93
CA GLU A 87 4.47 -11.37 8.85
C GLU A 87 5.60 -12.35 9.18
N ARG A 88 6.51 -12.63 8.24
CA ARG A 88 7.67 -13.54 8.42
C ARG A 88 8.84 -12.95 9.21
N ASN A 89 8.94 -11.63 9.36
CA ASN A 89 10.02 -10.93 10.09
C ASN A 89 9.53 -10.37 11.43
#